data_AF-A0A9P9I5B0-F1
#
_entry.id   AF-A0A9P9I5B0-F1
#
_cell.length_a   1.000
_cell.length_b   1.000
_cell.length_c   1.000
_cell.angle_alpha   90.00
_cell.angle_beta   90.00
_cell.angle_gamma   90.00
#
_symmetry.space_group_name_H-M   'P 1'
#
loop_
_entity.id
_entity.type
_entity.pdbx_description
1 polymer ?
#
loop_
_entity_poly.entity_id
_entity_poly.type
_entity_poly.pdbx_seq_one_letter_code
_entity_poly.pdbx_strand_id
1 'polypeptide(L)'
;MVLLAWSETMLPWLRFVLTLLARAGSLDADNHPAGFDSPDVVEVGNTQAPAFTTVGTFMDLTDKHELGGDDLLPGFVGVGSTDGKFYAVPYYTGSRLVFYHKDMFAVAGLSVPKTFDEYVAGRHHTCKEEPGRLGHLNVMPYIWEAGGKITVEKAEVGCPALLR
;
A
#
# COMPACT_ATOMS: atom_id res chain seq x y z
N MET A 1 6.83 4.08 -18.92
CA MET A 1 7.51 4.06 -20.24
C MET A 1 8.01 5.44 -20.66
N VAL A 2 7.21 6.52 -20.57
CA VAL A 2 7.65 7.89 -20.92
C VAL A 2 8.80 8.40 -20.04
N LEU A 3 8.77 8.13 -18.74
CA LEU A 3 9.84 8.53 -17.80
C LEU A 3 11.20 7.87 -18.08
N LEU A 4 11.20 6.59 -18.49
CA LEU A 4 12.44 5.84 -18.76
C LEU A 4 13.14 6.33 -20.04
N ALA A 5 12.37 6.59 -21.10
CA ALA A 5 12.91 7.13 -22.34
C ALA A 5 13.53 8.53 -22.13
N TRP A 6 12.94 9.34 -21.25
CA TRP A 6 13.48 10.66 -20.91
C TRP A 6 14.76 10.57 -20.09
N SER A 7 14.87 9.64 -19.13
CA SER A 7 16.09 9.45 -18.35
C SER A 7 17.28 8.97 -19.19
N GLU A 8 17.05 8.08 -20.15
CA GLU A 8 18.11 7.61 -21.07
C GLU A 8 18.65 8.73 -21.98
N THR A 9 17.84 9.76 -22.23
CA THR A 9 18.27 10.94 -22.99
C THR A 9 19.17 11.86 -22.17
N MET A 10 18.94 11.97 -20.86
CA MET A 10 19.74 12.82 -19.97
C MET A 10 21.01 12.13 -19.45
N LEU A 11 20.97 10.81 -19.31
CA LEU A 11 22.09 9.99 -18.83
C LEU A 11 22.42 8.93 -19.90
N PRO A 12 23.09 9.33 -21.00
CA PRO A 12 23.29 8.46 -22.17
C PRO A 12 24.19 7.25 -21.90
N TRP A 13 24.89 7.23 -20.76
CA TRP A 13 25.72 6.12 -20.32
C TRP A 13 24.94 5.08 -19.49
N LEU A 14 23.72 5.40 -19.05
CA LEU A 14 22.86 4.51 -18.26
C LEU A 14 21.79 3.90 -19.16
N ARG A 15 21.58 2.58 -19.06
CA ARG A 15 20.53 1.85 -19.79
C ARG A 15 19.56 1.21 -18.81
N PHE A 16 18.26 1.37 -19.06
CA PHE A 16 17.24 0.72 -18.23
C PHE A 16 16.71 -0.52 -18.94
N VAL A 17 16.72 -1.66 -18.25
CA VAL A 17 16.05 -2.89 -18.69
C VAL A 17 14.82 -3.09 -17.81
N LEU A 18 13.64 -2.82 -18.36
CA LEU A 18 12.38 -3.00 -17.63
C LEU A 18 11.86 -4.42 -17.85
N THR A 19 11.80 -5.20 -16.76
CA THR A 19 11.12 -6.49 -16.73
C THR A 19 9.79 -6.34 -15.99
N LEU A 20 8.68 -6.54 -16.71
CA LEU A 20 7.34 -6.56 -16.12
C LEU A 20 6.98 -7.98 -15.69
N LEU A 21 6.89 -8.20 -14.38
CA LEU A 21 6.34 -9.44 -13.82
C LEU A 21 4.83 -9.23 -13.60
N ALA A 22 4.00 -10.04 -14.26
CA ALA A 22 2.56 -9.99 -14.08
C ALA A 22 2.18 -10.45 -12.67
N ARG A 23 1.19 -9.79 -12.06
CA ARG A 23 0.72 -9.94 -10.65
C ARG A 23 0.19 -11.34 -10.25
N ALA A 24 0.39 -12.38 -11.06
CA ALA A 24 0.03 -13.76 -10.73
C ALA A 24 1.31 -14.52 -10.38
N GLY A 25 1.69 -14.46 -9.11
CA GLY A 25 2.96 -14.98 -8.59
C GLY A 25 3.67 -13.86 -7.88
N SER A 26 3.71 -13.94 -6.55
CA SER A 26 4.73 -13.30 -5.73
C SER A 26 6.08 -13.38 -6.43
N LEU A 27 6.99 -12.45 -6.16
CA LEU A 27 8.41 -12.69 -6.35
C LEU A 27 8.70 -14.11 -5.84
N ASP A 28 8.90 -15.06 -6.76
CA ASP A 28 9.24 -16.44 -6.45
C ASP A 28 10.72 -16.46 -6.05
N ALA A 29 11.04 -15.73 -4.98
CA ALA A 29 12.34 -15.79 -4.33
C ALA A 29 12.68 -17.24 -3.94
N ASP A 30 11.66 -18.08 -3.78
CA ASP A 30 11.79 -19.50 -3.47
C ASP A 30 11.93 -20.42 -4.71
N ASN A 31 11.74 -19.92 -5.94
CA ASN A 31 11.74 -20.77 -7.15
C ASN A 31 12.66 -20.28 -8.29
N HIS A 32 13.52 -19.30 -8.02
CA HIS A 32 14.59 -18.97 -8.96
C HIS A 32 15.76 -19.95 -8.79
N PRO A 33 16.11 -20.75 -9.82
CA PRO A 33 17.33 -21.55 -9.77
C PRO A 33 18.51 -20.61 -9.52
N ALA A 34 19.40 -20.98 -8.60
CA ALA A 34 20.61 -20.24 -8.26
C ALA A 34 21.34 -19.82 -9.56
N GLY A 35 21.30 -18.52 -9.89
CA GLY A 35 21.82 -18.00 -11.15
C GLY A 35 20.99 -16.90 -11.84
N PHE A 36 19.89 -16.41 -11.25
CA PHE A 36 19.22 -15.20 -11.74
C PHE A 36 19.74 -13.96 -11.01
N ASP A 37 20.32 -13.02 -11.77
CA ASP A 37 20.70 -11.68 -11.32
C ASP A 37 19.46 -10.97 -10.76
N SER A 38 19.47 -10.66 -9.46
CA SER A 38 18.45 -9.81 -8.85
C SER A 38 18.47 -8.43 -9.52
N PRO A 39 17.31 -7.82 -9.83
CA PRO A 39 17.29 -6.49 -10.42
C PRO A 39 17.89 -5.45 -9.48
N ASP A 40 18.62 -4.48 -10.02
CA ASP A 40 19.21 -3.38 -9.23
C ASP A 40 18.13 -2.52 -8.55
N VAL A 41 16.96 -2.40 -9.18
CA VAL A 41 15.80 -1.66 -8.67
C VAL A 41 14.54 -2.48 -8.90
N VAL A 42 13.74 -2.65 -7.85
CA VAL A 42 12.49 -3.42 -7.88
C VAL A 42 11.33 -2.61 -7.31
N GLU A 43 10.18 -2.68 -7.98
CA GLU A 43 8.91 -2.22 -7.41
C GLU A 43 8.28 -3.36 -6.61
N VAL A 44 8.02 -3.14 -5.33
CA VAL A 44 7.33 -4.09 -4.45
C VAL A 44 6.05 -3.47 -3.90
N GLY A 45 5.03 -4.31 -3.70
CA GLY A 45 3.81 -3.85 -3.05
C GLY A 45 4.09 -3.46 -1.59
N ASN A 46 3.42 -2.44 -1.08
CA ASN A 46 3.58 -2.00 0.32
C ASN A 46 3.28 -3.12 1.34
N THR A 47 2.36 -4.03 1.03
CA THR A 47 2.05 -5.21 1.86
C THR A 47 3.13 -6.29 1.81
N GLN A 48 4.05 -6.22 0.85
CA GLN A 48 5.17 -7.16 0.68
C GLN A 48 6.49 -6.56 1.19
N ALA A 49 6.62 -5.23 1.21
CA ALA A 49 7.85 -4.55 1.60
C ALA A 49 8.44 -5.05 2.94
N PRO A 50 7.67 -5.24 4.03
CA PRO A 50 8.22 -5.73 5.29
C PRO A 50 8.90 -7.11 5.20
N ALA A 51 8.43 -7.98 4.30
CA ALA A 51 9.03 -9.30 4.11
C ALA A 51 10.43 -9.20 3.49
N PHE A 52 10.68 -8.22 2.61
CA PHE A 52 11.98 -7.98 1.97
C PHE A 52 12.93 -7.14 2.82
N THR A 53 12.41 -6.14 3.54
CA THR A 53 13.26 -5.27 4.39
C THR A 53 13.80 -6.03 5.60
N THR A 54 13.06 -7.02 6.12
CA THR A 54 13.46 -7.79 7.32
C THR A 54 14.53 -8.86 7.03
N VAL A 55 14.56 -9.41 5.82
CA VAL A 55 15.52 -10.48 5.46
C VAL A 55 16.87 -9.94 4.96
N GLY A 56 17.05 -8.61 4.95
CA GLY A 56 18.31 -7.96 4.60
C GLY A 56 18.62 -7.96 3.09
N THR A 57 17.63 -8.17 2.23
CA THR A 57 17.82 -8.18 0.77
C THR A 57 17.96 -6.78 0.18
N PHE A 58 17.57 -5.72 0.90
CA PHE A 58 17.59 -4.34 0.42
C PHE A 58 18.74 -3.54 1.00
N MET A 59 19.26 -2.62 0.17
CA MET A 59 20.29 -1.65 0.55
C MET A 59 19.74 -0.67 1.59
N ASP A 60 20.57 -0.34 2.59
CA ASP A 60 20.27 0.71 3.57
C ASP A 60 20.27 2.09 2.88
N LEU A 61 19.14 2.78 2.93
CA LEU A 61 18.88 4.09 2.34
C LEU A 61 18.75 5.19 3.39
N THR A 62 19.08 4.92 4.65
CA THR A 62 18.87 5.86 5.78
C THR A 62 19.54 7.21 5.54
N ASP A 63 20.74 7.22 4.94
CA ASP A 63 21.50 8.44 4.66
C ASP A 63 21.15 9.09 3.30
N LYS A 64 20.17 8.54 2.56
CA LYS A 64 19.79 8.98 1.21
C LYS A 64 18.68 10.03 1.24
N HIS A 65 18.94 11.16 1.88
CA HIS A 65 17.96 12.25 1.99
C HIS A 65 17.48 12.81 0.64
N GLU A 66 18.28 12.68 -0.42
CA GLU A 66 17.91 13.07 -1.77
C GLU A 66 16.71 12.29 -2.35
N LEU A 67 16.33 11.17 -1.71
CA LEU A 67 15.18 10.34 -2.10
C LEU A 67 13.84 10.81 -1.50
N GLY A 68 13.82 12.03 -0.95
CA GLY A 68 12.61 12.72 -0.51
C GLY A 68 12.64 13.16 0.96
N GLY A 69 13.44 12.51 1.80
CA GLY A 69 13.62 12.91 3.21
C GLY A 69 12.29 13.17 3.93
N ASP A 70 12.13 14.39 4.46
CA ASP A 70 10.96 14.83 5.21
C ASP A 70 9.71 15.08 4.35
N ASP A 71 9.85 15.14 3.01
CA ASP A 71 8.71 15.27 2.09
C ASP A 71 7.94 13.93 1.94
N LEU A 72 8.51 12.83 2.43
CA LEU A 72 7.86 11.52 2.39
C LEU A 72 6.79 11.40 3.48
N LEU A 73 5.68 10.74 3.13
CA LEU A 73 4.60 10.47 4.08
C LEU A 73 5.07 9.52 5.20
N PRO A 74 5.04 9.94 6.48
CA PRO A 74 5.63 9.16 7.58
C PRO A 74 5.07 7.74 7.72
N GLY A 75 3.77 7.57 7.45
CA GLY A 75 3.13 6.25 7.48
C GLY A 75 3.71 5.26 6.46
N PHE A 76 4.19 5.74 5.31
CA PHE A 76 4.82 4.91 4.29
C PHE A 76 6.33 4.72 4.53
N VAL A 77 7.00 5.72 5.12
CA VAL A 77 8.38 5.58 5.60
C VAL A 77 8.46 4.43 6.60
N GLY A 78 7.50 4.34 7.54
CA GLY A 78 7.44 3.24 8.50
C GLY A 78 7.30 1.86 7.86
N VAL A 79 6.55 1.73 6.77
CA VAL A 79 6.38 0.45 6.05
C VAL A 79 7.67 0.00 5.35
N GLY A 80 8.48 0.96 4.88
CA GLY A 80 9.77 0.71 4.25
C GLY A 80 10.95 0.67 5.23
N SER A 81 10.69 0.74 6.53
CA SER A 81 11.72 0.78 7.57
C SER A 81 11.67 -0.45 8.48
N THR A 82 12.84 -0.95 8.86
CA THR A 82 12.99 -2.05 9.82
C THR A 82 14.17 -1.74 10.74
N ASP A 83 14.04 -2.01 12.04
CA ASP A 83 15.10 -1.80 13.04
C ASP A 83 15.74 -0.40 13.02
N GLY A 84 14.93 0.64 12.77
CA GLY A 84 15.36 2.03 12.73
C GLY A 84 16.11 2.44 11.45
N LYS A 85 16.16 1.56 10.44
CA LYS A 85 16.79 1.81 9.15
C LYS A 85 15.76 1.86 8.03
N PHE A 86 16.00 2.70 7.04
CA PHE A 86 15.11 2.91 5.89
C PHE A 86 15.63 2.16 4.67
N TYR A 87 14.78 1.35 4.02
CA TYR A 87 15.19 0.42 2.97
C TYR A 87 14.39 0.54 1.67
N ALA A 88 13.18 1.12 1.71
CA ALA A 88 12.29 1.16 0.56
C ALA A 88 11.61 2.53 0.43
N VAL A 89 11.87 3.20 -0.70
CA VAL A 89 11.31 4.53 -0.99
C VAL A 89 9.86 4.41 -1.48
N PRO A 90 8.89 5.10 -0.86
CA PRO A 90 7.52 5.14 -1.37
C PRO A 90 7.46 5.80 -2.76
N TYR A 91 7.03 5.06 -3.78
CA TYR A 91 6.95 5.58 -5.15
C TYR A 91 5.60 6.26 -5.45
N TYR A 92 4.49 5.57 -5.19
CA TYR A 92 3.15 6.12 -5.25
C TYR A 92 2.29 5.54 -4.14
N THR A 93 1.20 6.23 -3.82
CA THR A 93 0.22 5.79 -2.84
C THR A 93 -1.18 5.81 -3.44
N GLY A 94 -2.01 4.87 -2.99
CA GLY A 94 -3.42 4.82 -3.30
C GLY A 94 -4.23 5.03 -2.03
N SER A 95 -5.12 6.03 -2.04
CA SER A 95 -6.14 6.21 -1.00
C SER A 95 -7.50 5.72 -1.49
N ARG A 96 -8.40 5.42 -0.55
CA ARG A 96 -9.79 5.07 -0.84
C ARG A 96 -10.66 6.30 -0.61
N LEU A 97 -11.55 6.56 -1.57
CA LEU A 97 -12.41 7.73 -1.59
C LEU A 97 -13.85 7.29 -1.87
N VAL A 98 -14.81 8.00 -1.29
CA VAL A 98 -16.23 7.82 -1.59
C VAL A 98 -16.59 8.71 -2.77
N PHE A 99 -17.06 8.10 -3.85
CA PHE A 99 -17.67 8.80 -4.97
C PHE A 99 -19.19 8.86 -4.76
N TYR A 100 -19.80 9.98 -5.11
CA TYR A 100 -21.25 10.17 -5.00
C TYR A 100 -21.82 10.93 -6.21
N HIS A 101 -23.09 10.72 -6.49
CA HIS A 101 -23.83 11.46 -7.51
C HIS A 101 -24.44 12.73 -6.92
N LYS A 102 -24.00 13.89 -7.41
CA LYS A 102 -24.47 15.21 -6.92
C LYS A 102 -25.98 15.40 -7.10
N ASP A 103 -26.52 14.97 -8.24
CA ASP A 103 -27.95 15.14 -8.55
C ASP A 103 -28.82 14.33 -7.59
N MET A 104 -28.40 13.12 -7.21
CA MET A 104 -29.12 12.29 -6.23
C MET A 104 -29.09 12.91 -4.83
N PHE A 105 -27.99 13.54 -4.44
CA PHE A 105 -27.90 14.27 -3.17
C PHE A 105 -28.84 15.47 -3.17
N ALA A 106 -28.91 16.22 -4.28
CA ALA A 106 -29.82 17.35 -4.41
C ALA A 106 -31.30 16.92 -4.35
N VAL A 107 -31.68 15.86 -5.07
CA VAL A 107 -33.05 15.30 -5.04
C VAL A 107 -33.43 14.81 -3.64
N ALA A 108 -32.49 14.21 -2.91
CA ALA A 108 -32.70 13.73 -1.55
C ALA A 108 -32.60 14.84 -0.48
N GLY A 109 -32.25 16.07 -0.85
CA GLY A 109 -32.05 17.17 0.10
C GLY A 109 -30.85 16.98 1.04
N LEU A 110 -29.84 16.21 0.62
CA LEU A 110 -28.68 15.86 1.43
C LEU A 110 -27.49 16.79 1.15
N SER A 111 -26.77 17.15 2.20
CA SER A 111 -25.45 17.76 2.12
C SER A 111 -24.34 16.70 2.06
N VAL A 112 -23.18 17.07 1.52
CA VAL A 112 -22.00 16.20 1.54
C VAL A 112 -21.57 15.96 2.99
N PRO A 113 -21.52 14.71 3.47
CA PRO A 113 -21.11 14.41 4.84
C PRO A 113 -19.63 14.74 5.04
N LYS A 114 -19.31 15.33 6.19
CA LYS A 114 -17.96 15.67 6.63
C LYS A 114 -17.44 14.75 7.74
N THR A 115 -18.34 13.98 8.34
CA THR A 115 -18.02 13.03 9.40
C THR A 115 -18.54 11.64 9.03
N PHE A 116 -17.95 10.61 9.65
CA PHE A 116 -18.42 9.24 9.48
C PHE A 116 -19.87 9.06 9.94
N ASP A 117 -20.26 9.69 11.05
CA ASP A 117 -21.63 9.62 11.58
C ASP A 117 -22.65 10.23 10.60
N GLU A 118 -22.33 11.39 10.00
CA GLU A 118 -23.15 12.00 8.94
C GLU A 118 -23.25 11.09 7.71
N TYR A 119 -22.15 10.43 7.34
CA TYR A 119 -22.14 9.48 6.22
C TYR A 119 -23.05 8.28 6.49
N VAL A 120 -22.96 7.68 7.68
CA VAL A 120 -23.81 6.56 8.09
C VAL A 120 -25.29 6.94 8.11
N ALA A 121 -25.62 8.11 8.68
CA ALA A 121 -26.99 8.62 8.71
C ALA A 121 -27.57 8.87 7.30
N GLY A 122 -26.76 9.38 6.38
CA GLY A 122 -27.16 9.66 4.99
C GLY A 122 -27.42 8.42 4.13
N ARG A 123 -26.90 7.23 4.49
CA ARG A 123 -27.08 6.00 3.71
C ARG A 123 -28.53 5.55 3.58
N HIS A 124 -29.34 5.82 4.61
CA HIS A 124 -30.75 5.42 4.62
C HIS A 124 -31.62 6.19 3.62
N HIS A 125 -31.14 7.33 3.10
CA HIS A 125 -31.88 8.17 2.16
C HIS A 125 -31.65 7.81 0.69
N THR A 126 -30.57 7.08 0.37
CA THR A 126 -30.10 6.92 -1.02
C THR A 126 -30.03 5.46 -1.49
N CYS A 127 -30.14 4.48 -0.62
CA CYS A 127 -30.05 3.06 -0.99
C CYS A 127 -31.40 2.33 -0.81
N LYS A 128 -31.93 1.73 -1.90
CA LYS A 128 -32.63 0.45 -1.74
C LYS A 128 -31.58 -0.55 -1.27
N GLU A 129 -31.86 -1.31 -0.22
CA GLU A 129 -30.93 -2.31 0.33
C GLU A 129 -30.61 -3.39 -0.71
N GLU A 130 -29.61 -3.13 -1.53
CA GLU A 130 -28.83 -4.14 -2.23
C GLU A 130 -27.64 -4.42 -1.31
N PRO A 131 -27.40 -5.68 -0.90
CA PRO A 131 -26.24 -6.01 -0.07
C PRO A 131 -24.96 -5.74 -0.87
N GLY A 132 -24.48 -4.50 -0.77
CA GLY A 132 -23.22 -4.07 -1.36
C GLY A 132 -22.11 -4.91 -0.74
N ARG A 133 -21.45 -5.73 -1.58
CA ARG A 133 -20.23 -6.44 -1.20
C ARG A 133 -19.12 -5.41 -0.96
N LEU A 134 -19.10 -4.83 0.23
CA LEU A 134 -17.94 -4.10 0.72
C LEU A 134 -16.84 -5.14 0.96
N GLY A 135 -15.95 -5.30 -0.02
CA GLY A 135 -14.76 -6.12 0.15
C GLY A 135 -13.97 -5.66 1.37
N HIS A 136 -13.27 -6.58 2.03
CA HIS A 136 -12.48 -6.33 3.25
C HIS A 136 -11.60 -5.08 3.17
N LEU A 137 -11.01 -4.80 2.00
CA LEU A 137 -10.22 -3.60 1.71
C LEU A 137 -10.96 -2.27 1.92
N ASN A 138 -12.27 -2.24 1.75
CA ASN A 138 -13.09 -1.04 1.87
C ASN A 138 -13.59 -0.83 3.31
N VAL A 139 -13.49 -1.83 4.18
CA VAL A 139 -13.89 -1.74 5.59
C VAL A 139 -12.73 -1.24 6.47
N MET A 140 -11.49 -1.61 6.12
CA MET A 140 -10.29 -1.28 6.90
C MET A 140 -10.10 0.22 7.21
N PRO A 141 -10.33 1.16 6.27
CA PRO A 141 -10.22 2.59 6.58
C PRO A 141 -11.08 3.03 7.76
N TYR A 142 -12.30 2.50 7.88
CA TYR A 142 -13.21 2.86 8.97
C TYR A 142 -12.77 2.29 10.32
N ILE A 143 -12.14 1.11 10.33
CA ILE A 143 -11.55 0.53 11.55
C ILE A 143 -10.42 1.44 12.05
N TRP A 144 -9.53 1.88 11.15
CA TRP A 144 -8.43 2.77 11.50
C TRP A 144 -8.91 4.18 11.90
N GLU A 145 -9.91 4.75 11.24
CA GLU A 145 -10.52 6.03 11.63
C GLU A 145 -11.13 5.98 13.03
N ALA A 146 -11.75 4.85 13.41
CA ALA A 146 -12.27 4.64 14.75
C ALA A 146 -11.17 4.36 15.81
N GLY A 147 -9.88 4.45 15.44
CA GLY A 147 -8.75 4.15 16.31
C GLY A 147 -8.49 2.66 16.52
N GLY A 148 -9.16 1.78 15.76
CA GLY A 148 -8.97 0.34 15.79
C GLY A 148 -7.69 -0.11 15.10
N LYS A 149 -7.17 -1.27 15.51
CA LYS A 149 -6.04 -1.95 14.86
C LYS A 149 -6.49 -3.33 14.35
N ILE A 150 -6.03 -3.73 13.17
CA ILE A 150 -6.37 -5.04 12.59
C ILE A 150 -5.57 -6.16 13.25
N THR A 151 -4.32 -5.86 13.62
CA THR A 151 -3.44 -6.73 14.37
C THR A 151 -2.68 -5.92 15.42
N VAL A 152 -2.20 -6.60 16.46
CA VAL A 152 -1.25 -6.06 17.44
C VAL A 152 0.14 -6.65 17.12
N GLU A 153 1.21 -5.88 17.34
CA GLU A 153 2.61 -6.28 17.01
C GLU A 153 3.04 -7.62 17.61
N LYS A 154 2.36 -8.05 18.67
CA LYS A 154 2.56 -9.34 19.31
C LYS A 154 1.21 -10.05 19.36
N ALA A 155 1.00 -11.00 18.46
CA ALA A 155 0.03 -12.04 18.74
C ALA A 155 0.59 -12.84 19.93
N GLU A 156 -0.03 -12.74 21.11
CA GLU A 156 0.00 -13.88 22.01
C GLU A 156 -0.77 -14.98 21.28
N VAL A 157 -0.05 -15.82 20.54
CA VAL A 157 -0.61 -17.02 19.92
C VAL A 157 -0.85 -18.03 21.04
N GLY A 158 -1.78 -17.71 21.92
CA GLY A 158 -2.40 -18.65 22.84
C GLY A 158 -3.44 -19.46 22.08
N CYS A 159 -2.98 -20.35 21.20
CA CYS A 159 -3.80 -21.49 20.77
C CYS A 159 -3.27 -22.75 21.46
N PRO A 160 -3.68 -23.04 22.72
CA PRO A 160 -3.33 -24.29 23.38
C PRO A 160 -4.30 -25.38 22.92
N ALA A 161 -4.23 -25.78 21.65
CA ALA A 161 -4.77 -27.06 21.18
C ALA A 161 -4.49 -27.19 19.69
N LEU A 162 -3.52 -28.05 19.35
CA LEU A 162 -3.52 -29.01 18.21
C LEU A 162 -2.07 -29.40 17.90
N LEU A 163 -1.41 -30.02 18.88
CA LEU A 163 -0.43 -31.06 18.61
C LEU A 163 -1.08 -32.37 19.08
N ARG A 164 -1.54 -33.16 18.12
CA ARG A 164 -1.60 -34.62 18.22
C ARG A 164 -0.67 -35.17 17.17
#